data_AF-A0A2V7Y873-F1
#
_entry.id   AF-A0A2V7Y873-F1
#
_cell.length_a   1.000
_cell.length_b   1.000
_cell.length_c   1.000
_cell.angle_alpha   90.00
_cell.angle_beta   90.00
_cell.angle_gamma   90.00
#
_symmetry.space_group_name_H-M   'P 1'
#
loop_
_entity.id
_entity.type
_entity.pdbx_description
1 polymer ?
#
loop_
_entity_poly.entity_id
_entity_poly.type
_entity_poly.pdbx_seq_one_letter_code
_entity_poly.pdbx_strand_id
1 'polypeptide(L)'
;MRATITVDGELAERIERLSQERSTSFEGLANAALREGLEHLAETAPQAGRGSEKRAGRLSYTHPVSLGGCLLESLDDISGALAAAEGEGFK
;
A
#
# COMPACT_ATOMS: atom_id res chain seq x y z
N MET A 1 1.63 -31.43 18.28
CA MET A 1 0.16 -31.62 18.26
C MET A 1 -0.20 -32.33 16.96
N ARG A 2 -1.17 -33.25 16.97
CA ARG A 2 -1.66 -33.89 15.74
C ARG A 2 -3.02 -33.30 15.39
N ALA A 3 -3.16 -32.84 14.16
CA ALA A 3 -4.39 -32.29 13.62
C ALA A 3 -4.63 -32.87 12.23
N THR A 4 -5.89 -32.91 11.81
CA THR A 4 -6.30 -33.24 10.45
C THR A 4 -6.87 -31.96 9.84
N ILE A 5 -6.37 -31.58 8.67
CA ILE A 5 -6.83 -30.41 7.92
C ILE A 5 -7.31 -30.88 6.54
N THR A 6 -8.36 -30.24 6.04
CA THR A 6 -8.82 -30.42 4.67
C THR A 6 -8.25 -29.28 3.82
N VAL A 7 -7.70 -29.61 2.66
CA VAL A 7 -7.13 -28.67 1.69
C VAL A 7 -7.75 -28.92 0.32
N ASP A 8 -7.78 -27.89 -0.52
CA ASP A 8 -8.25 -28.03 -1.91
C ASP A 8 -7.37 -29.00 -2.71
N GLY A 9 -7.96 -29.67 -3.69
CA GLY A 9 -7.26 -30.67 -4.52
C GLY A 9 -6.01 -30.10 -5.20
N GLU A 10 -6.12 -28.89 -5.78
CA GLU A 10 -4.99 -28.22 -6.41
C GLU A 10 -3.85 -27.93 -5.41
N LEU A 11 -4.20 -27.56 -4.17
CA LEU A 11 -3.21 -27.30 -3.13
C LEU A 11 -2.53 -28.60 -2.69
N ALA A 12 -3.28 -29.72 -2.59
CA ALA A 12 -2.72 -31.02 -2.29
C ALA A 12 -1.70 -31.47 -3.35
N GLU A 13 -2.04 -31.35 -4.64
CA GLU A 13 -1.15 -31.67 -5.76
C GLU A 13 0.13 -30.81 -5.73
N ARG A 14 -0.01 -29.51 -5.44
CA ARG A 14 1.15 -28.60 -5.31
C ARG A 14 2.07 -29.01 -4.16
N ILE A 15 1.51 -29.37 -3.00
CA ILE A 15 2.30 -29.81 -1.84
C ILE A 15 3.01 -31.13 -2.15
N GLU A 16 2.32 -32.09 -2.78
CA GLU A 16 2.92 -33.38 -3.13
C GLU A 16 4.10 -33.21 -4.11
N ARG A 17 3.92 -32.42 -5.18
CA ARG A 17 4.99 -32.14 -6.13
C ARG A 17 6.20 -31.50 -5.45
N LEU A 18 5.95 -30.51 -4.59
CA LEU A 18 7.03 -29.78 -3.92
C LEU A 18 7.74 -30.64 -2.85
N SER A 19 7.01 -31.59 -2.24
CA SER A 19 7.56 -32.60 -1.33
C SER A 19 8.57 -33.50 -2.05
N GLN A 20 8.23 -33.94 -3.28
CA GLN A 20 9.10 -34.77 -4.13
C GLN A 20 10.34 -33.98 -4.58
N GLU A 21 10.16 -32.75 -5.07
CA GLU A 21 11.26 -31.88 -5.53
C GLU A 21 12.28 -31.60 -4.42
N ARG A 22 11.81 -31.42 -3.18
CA ARG A 22 12.65 -31.10 -2.02
C ARG A 22 13.19 -32.34 -1.30
N SER A 23 12.76 -33.55 -1.67
CA SER A 23 13.03 -34.79 -0.92
C SER A 23 12.66 -34.69 0.57
N THR A 24 11.53 -34.06 0.88
CA THR A 24 11.03 -33.89 2.25
C THR A 24 9.72 -34.64 2.45
N SER A 25 9.35 -34.93 3.70
CA SER A 25 8.05 -35.51 4.00
C SER A 25 6.94 -34.47 3.89
N PHE A 26 5.72 -34.91 3.56
CA PHE A 26 4.53 -34.06 3.53
C PHE A 26 4.34 -33.30 4.86
N GLU A 27 4.53 -33.98 5.99
CA GLU A 27 4.44 -33.35 7.32
C GLU A 27 5.50 -32.26 7.52
N GLY A 28 6.75 -32.51 7.12
CA GLY A 28 7.83 -31.55 7.23
C GLY A 28 7.56 -30.30 6.39
N LEU A 29 7.11 -30.52 5.14
CA LEU A 29 6.80 -29.45 4.22
C LEU A 29 5.57 -28.63 4.67
N ALA A 30 4.50 -29.31 5.08
CA ALA A 30 3.28 -28.65 5.57
C ALA A 30 3.57 -27.79 6.81
N ASN A 31 4.36 -28.31 7.76
CA ASN A 31 4.75 -27.54 8.94
C ASN A 31 5.66 -26.35 8.59
N ALA A 32 6.57 -26.48 7.63
CA ALA A 32 7.40 -25.37 7.17
C ALA A 32 6.55 -24.26 6.51
N ALA A 33 5.68 -24.65 5.57
CA ALA A 33 4.79 -23.73 4.87
C ALA A 33 3.83 -23.00 5.81
N LEU A 34 3.27 -23.70 6.81
CA LEU A 34 2.41 -23.07 7.81
C LEU A 34 3.16 -22.07 8.69
N ARG A 35 4.42 -22.34 9.06
CA ARG A 35 5.23 -21.38 9.84
C ARG A 35 5.49 -20.10 9.05
N GLU A 36 6.01 -20.25 7.83
CA GLU A 36 6.29 -19.12 6.93
C GLU A 36 5.01 -18.34 6.61
N GLY A 37 3.91 -19.04 6.34
CA GLY A 37 2.60 -18.43 6.12
C GLY A 37 2.10 -17.65 7.33
N LEU A 38 2.23 -18.19 8.55
CA LEU A 38 1.83 -17.49 9.78
C LEU A 38 2.70 -16.27 10.07
N GLU A 39 4.01 -16.34 9.80
CA GLU A 39 4.93 -15.20 9.92
C GLU A 39 4.53 -14.08 8.95
N HIS A 40 4.33 -14.41 7.67
CA HIS A 40 3.86 -13.43 6.68
C HIS A 40 2.50 -12.84 7.03
N LEU A 41 1.56 -13.65 7.52
CA LEU A 41 0.26 -13.16 7.96
C LEU A 41 0.39 -12.26 9.19
N ALA A 42 1.31 -12.54 10.12
CA ALA A 42 1.57 -11.68 11.27
C ALA A 42 2.21 -10.35 10.87
N GLU A 43 3.11 -10.35 9.89
CA GLU A 43 3.75 -9.15 9.35
C GLU A 43 2.79 -8.28 8.52
N THR A 44 1.91 -8.91 7.75
CA THR A 44 0.97 -8.22 6.84
C THR A 44 -0.39 -7.92 7.47
N ALA A 45 -0.69 -8.53 8.61
CA ALA A 45 -1.88 -8.23 9.40
C ALA A 45 -1.92 -6.71 9.64
N PRO A 46 -3.00 -6.02 9.24
CA PRO A 46 -3.22 -4.68 9.74
C PRO A 46 -3.21 -4.80 11.26
N GLN A 47 -2.43 -3.98 11.96
CA GLN A 47 -2.51 -3.90 13.42
C GLN A 47 -3.90 -3.37 13.80
N ALA A 48 -4.89 -4.25 13.76
CA ALA A 48 -6.25 -4.02 14.22
C ALA A 48 -6.18 -3.96 15.75
N GLY A 49 -5.70 -2.84 16.28
CA GLY A 49 -5.60 -2.60 17.71
C GLY A 49 -4.51 -1.66 18.17
N ARG A 50 -3.53 -1.28 17.33
CA ARG A 50 -2.52 -0.26 17.68
C ARG A 50 -2.17 0.58 16.46
N GLY A 51 -2.87 1.71 16.31
CA GLY A 51 -2.53 2.73 15.31
C GLY A 51 -3.14 2.46 13.92
N SER A 52 -4.43 2.81 13.80
CA SER A 52 -5.16 2.99 12.52
C SER A 52 -4.57 4.10 11.60
N GLU A 53 -3.29 4.44 11.74
CA GLU A 53 -2.66 5.58 11.07
C GLU A 53 -1.67 5.17 9.96
N LYS A 54 -1.17 3.92 9.96
CA LYS A 54 -0.12 3.50 8.99
C LYS A 54 -0.64 2.90 7.68
N ARG A 55 -1.95 2.72 7.53
CA ARG A 55 -2.56 2.11 6.32
C ARG A 55 -3.60 3.01 5.63
N ALA A 56 -3.67 4.28 5.98
CA ALA A 56 -3.96 5.27 4.95
C ALA A 56 -2.73 5.21 4.03
N GLY A 57 -2.95 4.93 2.73
CA GLY A 57 -1.86 4.96 1.76
C GLY A 57 -1.03 6.21 1.99
N ARG A 58 0.28 6.10 1.76
CA ARG A 58 1.20 7.22 1.83
C ARG A 58 0.78 8.26 0.77
N LEU A 59 -0.30 8.99 1.02
CA LEU A 59 -0.70 10.21 0.37
C LEU A 59 0.48 11.12 0.69
N SER A 60 1.41 11.15 -0.26
CA SER A 60 2.55 12.02 -0.20
C SER A 60 1.97 13.38 -0.51
N TYR A 61 1.46 14.06 0.52
CA TYR A 61 1.00 15.43 0.39
C TYR A 61 2.22 16.26 0.02
N THR A 62 2.11 17.06 -1.04
CA THR A 62 3.10 18.09 -1.33
C THR A 62 3.19 18.99 -0.10
N HIS A 63 4.41 19.23 0.39
CA HIS A 63 4.60 20.18 1.48
C HIS A 63 4.22 21.57 0.99
N PRO A 64 3.41 22.35 1.74
CA PRO A 64 3.13 23.72 1.37
C PRO A 64 4.43 24.51 1.41
N VAL A 65 4.73 25.20 0.30
CA VAL A 65 5.84 26.14 0.20
C VAL A 65 5.26 27.54 0.09
N SER A 66 5.82 28.50 0.82
CA SER A 66 5.41 29.91 0.70
C SER A 66 5.85 30.44 -0.66
N LEU A 67 4.88 30.84 -1.49
CA LEU A 67 5.13 31.45 -2.81
C LEU A 67 5.18 32.99 -2.75
N GLY A 68 5.05 33.58 -1.54
CA GLY A 68 4.92 35.03 -1.36
C GLY A 68 3.48 35.53 -1.50
N GLY A 69 3.32 36.86 -1.62
CA GLY A 69 2.02 37.49 -1.83
C GLY A 69 1.48 37.27 -3.24
N CYS A 70 0.16 37.32 -3.39
CA CYS A 70 -0.46 37.28 -4.71
C CYS A 70 -0.03 38.50 -5.53
N LEU A 71 0.36 38.28 -6.79
CA LEU A 71 0.71 39.36 -7.74
C LEU A 71 -0.54 40.11 -8.23
N LEU A 72 -1.72 39.51 -8.09
CA LEU A 72 -3.00 40.05 -8.52
C LEU A 72 -3.80 40.51 -7.29
N GLU A 73 -4.55 41.59 -7.44
CA GLU A 73 -5.43 42.11 -6.38
C GLU A 73 -6.62 41.17 -6.12
N SER A 74 -7.08 40.45 -7.14
CA SER A 74 -8.16 39.46 -7.06
C SER A 74 -7.93 38.33 -8.07
N LEU A 75 -8.09 37.08 -7.62
CA LEU A 75 -8.04 35.90 -8.49
C LEU A 75 -9.38 35.63 -9.18
N ASP A 76 -10.47 36.18 -8.65
CA ASP A 76 -11.81 36.01 -9.20
C ASP A 76 -12.12 37.03 -10.30
N ASP A 77 -11.33 38.10 -10.41
CA ASP A 77 -11.39 39.04 -11.53
C ASP A 77 -10.51 38.55 -12.69
N ILE A 78 -11.07 37.65 -13.48
CA ILE A 78 -10.41 37.07 -14.66
C ILE A 78 -10.03 38.18 -15.67
N SER A 79 -10.88 39.21 -15.81
CA SER A 79 -10.62 40.30 -16.75
C SER A 79 -9.44 41.15 -16.30
N GLY A 80 -9.39 41.52 -15.02
CA GLY A 80 -8.27 42.24 -14.44
C GLY A 80 -6.97 41.44 -14.45
N ALA A 81 -7.05 40.12 -14.21
CA ALA A 81 -5.90 39.22 -14.28
C ALA A 81 -5.29 39.15 -15.70
N LEU A 82 -6.13 39.06 -16.73
CA LEU A 82 -5.68 39.08 -18.13
C LEU A 82 -5.08 40.43 -18.51
N ALA A 83 -5.74 41.54 -18.18
CA ALA A 83 -5.23 42.89 -18.46
C ALA A 83 -3.87 43.15 -17.77
N ALA A 84 -3.68 42.67 -16.53
CA ALA A 84 -2.40 42.77 -15.83
C ALA A 84 -1.30 41.92 -16.51
N ALA A 85 -1.63 40.72 -16.99
CA ALA A 85 -0.70 39.86 -17.71
C ALA A 85 -0.34 40.42 -19.10
N GLU A 86 -1.29 41.10 -19.76
CA GLU A 86 -1.12 41.73 -21.08
C GLU A 86 -0.48 43.12 -21.00
N GLY A 87 -0.26 43.65 -19.79
CA GLY A 87 0.39 44.96 -19.56
C GLY A 87 -0.55 46.15 -19.77
N GLU A 88 -1.86 45.94 -19.85
CA GLU A 88 -2.86 46.96 -20.15
C GLU A 88 -3.24 47.85 -18.94
N GLY A 89 -2.63 47.61 -17.77
CA GLY A 89 -2.90 48.33 -16.52
C GLY A 89 -1.85 49.36 -16.10
N PHE A 90 -0.75 49.56 -16.84
CA PHE A 90 0.30 50.51 -16.44
C PHE A 90 -0.08 51.94 -16.85
N LYS A 91 -0.46 52.77 -15.88
CA LYS A 91 -0.41 54.24 -15.95
C LYS A 91 0.62 54.76 -14.96
#